data_AF-A0A7K0CW82-F1
#
_entry.id   AF-A0A7K0CW82-F1
#
_cell.length_a   1.000
_cell.length_b   1.000
_cell.length_c   1.000
_cell.angle_alpha   90.00
_cell.angle_beta   90.00
_cell.angle_gamma   90.00
#
_symmetry.space_group_name_H-M   'P 1'
#
loop_
_entity.id
_entity.type
_entity.pdbx_description
1 polymer ?
#
loop_
_entity_poly.entity_id
_entity_poly.type
_entity_poly.pdbx_seq_one_letter_code
_entity_poly.pdbx_strand_id
1 'polypeptide(L)'
;MDMYENVWDAIEPPDQAEHMKARANVMFAVTERIRALGLSPADAAERLGVKRSRIYELNAGKINLFSLDKLIDFAAELGIHVEVTITAVA
;
A
#
# COMPACT_ATOMS: atom_id res chain seq x y z
N MET A 1 14.63 26.13 -2.71
CA MET A 1 13.51 25.46 -2.02
C MET A 1 13.24 24.25 -2.88
N ASP A 2 13.75 23.11 -2.44
CA ASP A 2 13.76 21.92 -3.28
C ASP A 2 12.33 21.38 -3.36
N MET A 3 11.82 21.23 -4.59
CA MET A 3 10.52 20.61 -4.83
C MET A 3 10.75 19.12 -5.05
N TYR A 4 10.16 18.31 -4.18
CA TYR A 4 10.20 16.87 -4.29
C TYR A 4 8.87 16.37 -4.86
N GLU A 5 8.91 15.45 -5.83
CA GLU A 5 7.71 14.86 -6.42
C GLU A 5 6.95 13.95 -5.43
N ASN A 6 7.65 13.47 -4.38
CA ASN A 6 7.08 12.62 -3.35
C ASN A 6 7.54 13.05 -1.94
N VAL A 7 6.64 12.97 -0.96
CA VAL A 7 6.94 13.33 0.44
C VAL A 7 8.09 12.50 1.02
N TRP A 8 8.22 11.23 0.63
CA TRP A 8 9.27 10.35 1.14
C TRP A 8 10.67 10.76 0.69
N ASP A 9 10.81 11.37 -0.49
CA ASP A 9 12.10 11.88 -0.97
C ASP A 9 12.63 13.05 -0.13
N ALA A 10 11.74 13.75 0.56
CA ALA A 10 12.09 14.89 1.40
C ALA A 10 12.43 14.50 2.84
N ILE A 11 12.04 13.30 3.30
CA ILE A 11 12.10 12.93 4.73
C ILE A 11 12.79 11.60 5.02
N GLU A 12 12.99 10.74 4.02
CA GLU A 12 13.67 9.45 4.16
C GLU A 12 14.98 9.40 3.34
N PRO A 13 15.96 8.60 3.78
CA PRO A 13 17.09 8.22 2.92
C PRO A 13 16.61 7.52 1.64
N PRO A 14 17.37 7.59 0.52
CA PRO A 14 16.90 7.14 -0.79
C PRO A 14 16.37 5.69 -0.85
N ASP A 15 17.03 4.77 -0.15
CA ASP A 15 16.64 3.36 -0.05
C ASP A 15 15.30 3.18 0.67
N GLN A 16 15.11 3.89 1.78
CA GLN A 16 13.86 3.87 2.53
C GLN A 16 12.74 4.60 1.81
N ALA A 17 13.05 5.71 1.12
CA ALA A 17 12.08 6.45 0.33
C ALA A 17 11.46 5.56 -0.75
N GLU A 18 12.27 4.80 -1.49
CA GLU A 18 11.78 3.89 -2.54
C GLU A 18 10.87 2.80 -1.99
N HIS A 19 11.24 2.21 -0.84
CA HIS A 19 10.39 1.25 -0.13
C HIS A 19 9.04 1.86 0.29
N MET A 20 9.05 3.09 0.81
CA MET A 20 7.83 3.75 1.26
C MET A 20 6.93 4.16 0.09
N LYS A 21 7.50 4.62 -1.04
CA LYS A 21 6.73 4.89 -2.26
C LYS A 21 6.03 3.63 -2.77
N ALA A 22 6.77 2.52 -2.89
CA ALA A 22 6.20 1.25 -3.36
C ALA A 22 5.06 0.78 -2.45
N ARG A 23 5.27 0.79 -1.12
CA ARG A 23 4.22 0.43 -0.15
C ARG A 23 3.02 1.37 -0.23
N ALA A 24 3.24 2.68 -0.36
CA ALA A 24 2.17 3.67 -0.41
C ALA A 24 1.28 3.44 -1.64
N ASN A 25 1.88 3.18 -2.80
CA ASN A 25 1.17 2.92 -4.05
C ASN A 25 0.29 1.67 -3.96
N VAL A 26 0.83 0.55 -3.46
CA VAL A 26 0.04 -0.68 -3.33
C VAL A 26 -1.04 -0.54 -2.25
N MET A 27 -0.72 0.08 -1.10
CA MET A 27 -1.71 0.35 -0.04
C MET A 27 -2.87 1.21 -0.56
N PHE A 28 -2.58 2.25 -1.33
CA PHE A 28 -3.59 3.08 -1.96
C PHE A 28 -4.48 2.25 -2.90
N ALA A 29 -3.89 1.47 -3.81
CA ALA A 29 -4.65 0.62 -4.73
C ALA A 29 -5.56 -0.39 -4.00
N VAL A 30 -5.05 -1.03 -2.95
CA VAL A 30 -5.83 -1.98 -2.12
C VAL A 30 -6.99 -1.26 -1.42
N THR A 31 -6.76 -0.11 -0.79
CA THR A 31 -7.81 0.63 -0.07
C THR A 31 -8.89 1.17 -1.01
N GLU A 32 -8.51 1.67 -2.19
CA GLU A 32 -9.45 2.07 -3.23
C GLU A 32 -10.26 0.89 -3.76
N ARG A 33 -9.62 -0.27 -3.94
CA ARG A 33 -10.34 -1.47 -4.41
C ARG A 33 -11.35 -1.96 -3.38
N ILE A 34 -11.02 -1.94 -2.09
CA ILE A 34 -11.96 -2.25 -1.00
C ILE A 34 -13.18 -1.32 -1.06
N ARG A 35 -12.96 0.00 -1.25
CA ARG A 35 -14.03 0.99 -1.40
C ARG A 35 -14.87 0.75 -2.65
N ALA A 36 -14.24 0.50 -3.79
CA ALA A 36 -14.93 0.26 -5.07
C ALA A 36 -15.79 -1.01 -5.06
N LEU A 37 -15.40 -2.02 -4.28
CA LEU A 37 -16.18 -3.24 -4.07
C LEU A 37 -17.30 -3.06 -3.03
N GLY A 38 -17.38 -1.90 -2.36
CA GLY A 38 -18.39 -1.62 -1.34
C GLY A 38 -18.25 -2.47 -0.08
N LEU A 39 -17.06 -3.03 0.19
CA LEU A 39 -16.85 -3.93 1.33
C LEU A 39 -16.83 -3.15 2.64
N SER A 40 -17.58 -3.65 3.64
CA SER A 40 -17.40 -3.16 5.00
C SER A 40 -16.03 -3.60 5.55
N PRO A 41 -15.51 -2.97 6.62
CA PRO A 41 -14.29 -3.45 7.27
C PRO A 41 -14.37 -4.90 7.75
N ALA A 42 -15.56 -5.42 8.03
CA ALA A 42 -15.77 -6.81 8.40
C ALA A 42 -15.58 -7.73 7.20
N ASP A 43 -16.24 -7.43 6.08
CA ASP A 43 -16.23 -8.26 4.87
C ASP A 43 -14.84 -8.23 4.22
N ALA A 44 -14.18 -7.07 4.22
CA ALA A 44 -12.80 -6.94 3.76
C ALA A 44 -11.83 -7.76 4.62
N ALA A 45 -12.04 -7.79 5.94
CA ALA A 45 -11.21 -8.58 6.85
C ALA A 45 -11.38 -10.09 6.62
N GLU A 46 -12.63 -10.54 6.44
CA GLU A 46 -12.95 -11.93 6.12
C GLU A 46 -12.33 -12.34 4.78
N ARG A 47 -12.56 -11.55 3.72
CA ARG A 47 -12.01 -11.82 2.38
C ARG A 47 -10.49 -11.87 2.38
N LEU A 48 -9.83 -10.97 3.11
CA LEU A 48 -8.36 -10.92 3.18
C LEU A 48 -7.77 -11.87 4.24
N GLY A 49 -8.60 -12.65 4.96
CA GLY A 49 -8.14 -13.59 5.99
C GLY A 49 -7.43 -12.91 7.17
N VAL A 50 -7.83 -11.70 7.55
CA VAL A 50 -7.20 -10.92 8.63
C VAL A 50 -8.22 -10.45 9.68
N LYS A 51 -7.72 -9.87 10.78
CA LYS A 51 -8.58 -9.23 11.79
C LYS A 51 -9.06 -7.86 11.29
N ARG A 52 -10.25 -7.43 11.73
CA ARG A 52 -10.81 -6.09 11.41
C ARG A 52 -9.86 -4.94 11.75
N SER A 53 -9.09 -5.05 12.85
CA SER A 53 -8.09 -4.05 13.23
C SER A 53 -7.09 -3.77 12.10
N ARG A 54 -6.70 -4.80 11.36
CA ARG A 54 -5.78 -4.66 10.23
C ARG A 54 -6.36 -3.83 9.09
N ILE A 55 -7.67 -3.95 8.86
CA ILE A 55 -8.36 -3.14 7.84
C ILE A 55 -8.45 -1.67 8.27
N TYR A 56 -8.68 -1.40 9.57
CA TYR A 56 -8.63 -0.03 10.09
C TYR A 56 -7.23 0.57 9.98
N GLU A 57 -6.17 -0.19 10.30
CA GLU A 57 -4.78 0.23 10.15
C GLU A 57 -4.44 0.55 8.69
N LEU A 58 -4.90 -0.29 7.76
CA LEU A 58 -4.73 -0.12 6.32
C LEU A 58 -5.41 1.16 5.83
N ASN A 59 -6.69 1.34 6.17
CA ASN A 59 -7.48 2.52 5.79
C ASN A 59 -6.98 3.81 6.43
N ALA A 60 -6.35 3.73 7.61
CA ALA A 60 -5.71 4.85 8.29
C ALA A 60 -4.31 5.18 7.73
N GLY A 61 -3.83 4.46 6.71
CA GLY A 61 -2.55 4.72 6.07
C GLY A 61 -1.35 4.41 6.95
N LYS A 62 -1.46 3.48 7.91
CA LYS A 62 -0.36 3.09 8.81
C LYS A 62 0.69 2.24 8.07
N ILE A 63 1.33 2.83 7.07
CA ILE A 63 2.22 2.20 6.10
C ILE A 63 3.34 1.36 6.73
N ASN A 64 3.87 1.80 7.86
CA ASN A 64 4.94 1.12 8.59
C ASN A 64 4.52 -0.24 9.19
N LEU A 65 3.22 -0.53 9.29
CA LEU A 65 2.70 -1.81 9.79
C LEU A 65 2.59 -2.88 8.70
N PHE A 66 2.88 -2.53 7.44
CA PHE A 66 2.71 -3.42 6.29
C PHE A 66 4.03 -3.56 5.53
N SER A 67 4.44 -4.80 5.27
CA SER A 67 5.45 -5.07 4.26
C SER A 67 4.86 -4.93 2.86
N LEU A 68 5.72 -4.70 1.86
CA LEU A 68 5.30 -4.64 0.46
C LEU A 68 4.67 -5.97 0.02
N ASP A 69 5.31 -7.10 0.32
CA ASP A 69 4.78 -8.44 0.01
C ASP A 69 3.37 -8.64 0.55
N LYS A 70 3.11 -8.19 1.79
CA LYS A 70 1.77 -8.35 2.38
C LYS A 70 0.71 -7.51 1.68
N LEU A 71 1.09 -6.33 1.17
CA LEU A 71 0.19 -5.50 0.38
C LEU A 71 -0.05 -6.11 -1.00
N ILE A 72 0.95 -6.75 -1.60
CA ILE A 72 0.80 -7.50 -2.86
C ILE A 72 -0.16 -8.68 -2.68
N ASP A 73 -0.05 -9.45 -1.59
CA ASP A 73 -1.00 -10.52 -1.27
C ASP A 73 -2.45 -10.01 -1.24
N PHE A 74 -2.68 -8.87 -0.59
CA PHE A 74 -4.01 -8.27 -0.53
C PHE A 74 -4.49 -7.76 -1.87
N ALA A 75 -3.59 -7.18 -2.67
CA ALA A 75 -3.90 -6.74 -4.02
C ALA A 75 -4.38 -7.92 -4.87
N ALA A 76 -3.66 -9.05 -4.84
CA ALA A 76 -4.02 -10.26 -5.56
C ALA A 76 -5.41 -10.81 -5.14
N GLU A 77 -5.68 -10.91 -3.83
CA GLU A 77 -6.96 -11.39 -3.29
C GLU A 77 -8.16 -10.50 -3.69
N LEU A 78 -7.90 -9.22 -3.94
CA LEU A 78 -8.89 -8.25 -4.42
C LEU A 78 -8.98 -8.16 -5.95
N GLY A 79 -8.24 -9.01 -6.66
CA GLY A 79 -8.21 -9.08 -8.12
C GLY A 79 -7.45 -7.93 -8.77
N ILE A 80 -6.48 -7.33 -8.07
CA ILE A 80 -5.56 -6.33 -8.60
C ILE A 80 -4.32 -7.07 -9.13
N HIS A 81 -3.95 -6.78 -10.38
CA HIS A 81 -2.68 -7.22 -10.92
C HIS A 81 -1.59 -6.20 -10.59
N VAL A 82 -0.48 -6.65 -9.99
CA VAL A 82 0.67 -5.80 -9.66
C VAL A 82 1.79 -6.09 -10.64
N GLU A 83 2.28 -5.04 -11.30
CA GLU A 83 3.45 -5.09 -12.18
C GLU A 83 4.58 -4.27 -11.56
N VAL A 84 5.81 -4.80 -11.60
CA VAL A 84 7.00 -4.13 -11.08
C VAL A 84 7.93 -3.86 -12.26
N THR A 85 8.27 -2.58 -12.46
CA THR A 85 9.27 -2.15 -13.44
C THR A 85 10.55 -1.75 -12.70
N ILE A 86 11.71 -2.20 -13.20
CA ILE A 86 13.02 -1.89 -12.63
C ILE A 86 13.77 -0.96 -13.59
N THR A 87 14.22 0.18 -13.07
CA THR A 87 14.99 1.19 -13.82
C THR A 87 16.24 1.59 -13.04
N ALA A 88 17.31 1.94 -13.74
CA ALA A 88 18.50 2.52 -13.09
C ALA A 88 18.18 3.96 -12.64
N VAL A 89 18.63 4.32 -11.43
CA VAL A 89 18.63 5.70 -10.95
C VAL A 89 19.86 6.39 -11.55
N ALA A 90 19.65 7.52 -12.23
CA ALA A 90 20.71 8.31 -12.86
C ALA A 90 21.39 9.26 -11.86
#